data_AF-A0A2I1HD52-F1
#
_entry.id   AF-A0A2I1HD52-F1
#
_cell.length_a   1.000
_cell.length_b   1.000
_cell.length_c   1.000
_cell.angle_alpha   90.00
_cell.angle_beta   90.00
_cell.angle_gamma   90.00
#
_symmetry.space_group_name_H-M   'P 1'
#
loop_
_entity.id
_entity.type
_entity.pdbx_description
1 polymer ?
#
loop_
_entity_poly.entity_id
_entity_poly.type
_entity_poly.pdbx_seq_one_letter_code
_entity_poly.pdbx_strand_id
1 'polypeptide(L)'
;MAGDIIRKVVTLFWFRFKVQEPIAKYTWFNYRDKIVPSRMEGIWDDDDIDNIVVDICHFPLIADKSTNQIYTPAKIFHKHTKYIYKSYYNSIYELLENQE
;
A
#
# COMPACT_ATOMS: atom_id res chain seq x y z
N MET A 1 15.03 -19.60 -9.42
CA MET A 1 13.73 -20.27 -9.18
C MET A 1 12.97 -19.55 -8.06
N ALA A 2 11.71 -19.89 -7.79
CA ALA A 2 10.93 -19.25 -6.71
C ALA A 2 11.63 -19.31 -5.34
N GLY A 3 12.33 -20.41 -5.02
CA GLY A 3 13.07 -20.56 -3.78
C GLY A 3 14.16 -19.50 -3.55
N ASP A 4 14.84 -19.05 -4.61
CA ASP A 4 15.87 -18.01 -4.49
C ASP A 4 15.26 -16.65 -4.16
N ILE A 5 14.09 -16.38 -4.75
CA ILE A 5 13.34 -15.15 -4.50
C ILE A 5 12.86 -15.13 -3.04
N ILE A 6 12.25 -16.22 -2.59
CA ILE A 6 11.78 -16.36 -1.19
C ILE A 6 12.96 -16.17 -0.23
N ARG A 7 14.10 -16.82 -0.50
CA ARG A 7 15.31 -16.65 0.31
C ARG A 7 15.75 -15.20 0.39
N LYS A 8 15.81 -14.49 -0.75
CA LYS A 8 16.19 -13.06 -0.79
C LYS A 8 15.23 -12.19 0.01
N VAL A 9 13.92 -12.42 -0.12
CA VAL A 9 12.89 -11.68 0.64
C VAL A 9 13.05 -11.92 2.14
N VAL A 10 13.14 -13.17 2.57
CA VAL A 10 13.35 -13.52 3.99
C VAL A 10 14.64 -12.90 4.52
N THR A 11 15.75 -13.02 3.78
CA THR A 11 17.03 -12.41 4.16
C THR A 11 16.90 -10.89 4.31
N LEU A 12 16.21 -10.20 3.40
CA LEU A 12 16.05 -8.75 3.46
C LEU A 12 15.23 -8.32 4.70
N PHE A 13 14.03 -8.88 4.86
CA PHE A 13 13.07 -8.43 5.87
C PHE A 13 13.39 -8.91 7.29
N TRP A 14 13.91 -10.13 7.46
CA TRP A 14 14.21 -10.65 8.80
C TRP A 14 15.60 -10.29 9.32
N PHE A 15 16.58 -10.16 8.43
CA PHE A 15 17.97 -9.97 8.83
C PHE A 15 18.48 -8.58 8.44
N ARG A 16 18.52 -8.24 7.14
CA ARG A 16 19.26 -7.06 6.66
C ARG A 16 18.75 -5.74 7.24
N PHE A 17 17.44 -5.55 7.38
CA PHE A 17 16.91 -4.33 7.99
C PHE A 17 17.27 -4.15 9.48
N LYS A 18 17.62 -5.22 10.18
CA LYS A 18 17.97 -5.16 11.61
C LYS A 18 19.46 -4.94 11.86
N VAL A 19 20.32 -5.22 10.89
CA VAL A 19 21.78 -5.18 11.04
C VAL A 19 22.44 -4.01 10.31
N GLN A 20 21.73 -3.31 9.45
CA GLN A 20 22.23 -2.09 8.82
C GLN A 20 22.08 -0.90 9.78
N GLU A 21 23.11 -0.07 9.85
CA GLU A 21 23.01 1.26 10.45
C GLU A 21 22.82 2.30 9.33
N PRO A 22 21.79 3.15 9.43
CA PRO A 22 20.76 3.21 10.47
C PRO A 22 19.68 2.12 10.33
N ILE A 23 19.05 1.75 11.45
CA ILE A 23 18.01 0.71 11.47
C ILE A 23 16.81 1.20 10.66
N ALA A 24 16.47 0.47 9.60
CA ALA A 24 15.31 0.76 8.77
C ALA A 24 14.02 0.20 9.40
N LYS A 25 12.92 0.95 9.25
CA LYS A 25 11.56 0.52 9.53
C LYS A 25 10.81 0.34 8.21
N TYR A 26 10.05 -0.74 8.09
CA TYR A 26 9.09 -0.91 7.00
C TYR A 26 7.66 -0.63 7.51
N THR A 27 6.85 0.05 6.71
CA THR A 27 5.44 0.35 7.02
C THR A 27 4.56 -0.04 5.83
N TRP A 28 3.54 -0.85 6.11
CA TRP A 28 2.50 -1.19 5.15
C TRP A 28 1.32 -0.24 5.31
N PHE A 29 0.71 0.13 4.19
CA PHE A 29 -0.51 0.93 4.16
C PHE A 29 -1.72 0.03 3.97
N ASN A 30 -2.80 0.34 4.68
CA ASN A 30 -4.01 -0.45 4.69
C ASN A 30 -4.91 -0.11 3.51
N TYR A 31 -5.83 -1.03 3.22
CA TYR A 31 -6.93 -0.78 2.30
C TYR A 31 -7.71 0.48 2.73
N ARG A 32 -7.94 1.37 1.78
CA ARG A 32 -8.58 2.70 1.92
C ARG A 32 -7.79 3.78 2.64
N ASP A 33 -6.53 3.56 2.98
CA ASP A 33 -5.68 4.66 3.41
C ASP A 33 -5.64 5.74 2.31
N LYS A 34 -5.63 7.01 2.72
CA LYS A 34 -5.47 8.13 1.78
C LYS A 34 -4.08 8.09 1.17
N ILE A 35 -3.98 8.47 -0.10
CA ILE A 35 -2.69 8.59 -0.77
C ILE A 35 -1.88 9.74 -0.15
N VAL A 36 -0.63 9.44 0.21
CA VAL A 36 0.33 10.42 0.74
C VAL A 36 1.53 10.42 -0.21
N PRO A 37 1.57 11.31 -1.21
CA PRO A 37 2.59 11.30 -2.27
C PRO A 37 4.03 11.40 -1.76
N SER A 38 4.25 12.06 -0.61
CA SER A 38 5.57 12.14 0.01
C SER A 38 6.09 10.79 0.53
N ARG A 39 5.23 9.78 0.64
CA ARG A 39 5.55 8.45 1.21
C ARG A 39 5.16 7.28 0.32
N MET A 40 4.43 7.55 -0.76
CA MET A 40 3.84 6.55 -1.63
C MET A 40 4.14 6.87 -3.07
N GLU A 41 4.29 5.85 -3.89
CA GLU A 41 4.48 5.94 -5.32
C GLU A 41 3.54 4.96 -6.02
N GLY A 42 3.01 5.40 -7.16
CA GLY A 42 2.17 4.62 -8.04
C GLY A 42 1.81 5.46 -9.25
N ILE A 43 0.87 4.96 -10.04
CA ILE A 43 0.49 5.57 -11.32
C ILE A 43 -0.78 6.38 -11.08
N TRP A 44 -0.64 7.65 -10.72
CA TRP A 44 -1.74 8.61 -10.60
C TRP A 44 -1.24 10.01 -10.95
N ASP A 45 -2.14 10.84 -11.46
CA ASP A 45 -1.88 12.26 -11.67
C ASP A 45 -2.09 13.02 -10.36
N ASP A 46 -1.35 14.12 -10.18
CA ASP A 46 -1.41 14.89 -8.93
C ASP A 46 -2.81 15.46 -8.66
N ASP A 47 -3.55 15.79 -9.72
CA ASP A 47 -4.91 16.33 -9.65
C ASP A 47 -5.94 15.29 -9.17
N ASP A 48 -5.62 14.00 -9.24
CA ASP A 48 -6.52 12.89 -8.91
C ASP A 48 -6.30 12.32 -7.50
N ILE A 49 -5.27 12.76 -6.78
CA ILE A 49 -4.85 12.22 -5.47
C ILE A 49 -6.00 12.19 -4.45
N ASP A 50 -6.81 13.25 -4.39
CA ASP A 50 -7.93 13.35 -3.43
C ASP A 50 -9.07 12.37 -3.72
N ASN A 51 -9.16 11.88 -4.97
CA ASN A 51 -10.21 10.98 -5.43
C ASN A 51 -9.84 9.50 -5.32
N ILE A 52 -8.60 9.19 -4.94
CA ILE A 52 -8.06 7.83 -4.92
C ILE A 52 -7.64 7.42 -3.52
N VAL A 53 -7.71 6.12 -3.25
CA VAL A 53 -7.25 5.52 -2.00
C VAL A 53 -6.45 4.26 -2.29
N VAL A 54 -5.70 3.80 -1.29
CA VAL A 54 -4.96 2.54 -1.37
C VAL A 54 -5.94 1.38 -1.61
N ASP A 55 -5.75 0.65 -2.70
CA ASP A 55 -6.39 -0.65 -2.91
C ASP A 55 -5.47 -1.75 -2.37
N ILE A 56 -4.21 -1.76 -2.83
CA ILE A 56 -3.18 -2.71 -2.42
C ILE A 56 -1.84 -2.00 -2.23
N CYS A 57 -1.24 -2.17 -1.05
CA CYS A 57 0.17 -1.87 -0.83
C CYS A 57 1.00 -3.11 -1.15
N HIS A 58 1.64 -3.14 -2.32
CA HIS A 58 2.37 -4.34 -2.78
C HIS A 58 3.88 -4.27 -2.48
N PHE A 59 4.36 -3.12 -2.00
CA PHE A 59 5.69 -2.98 -1.41
C PHE A 59 5.66 -1.92 -0.30
N PRO A 60 6.26 -2.16 0.88
CA PRO A 60 6.13 -1.27 2.01
C PRO A 60 7.01 -0.03 1.86
N LEU A 61 6.65 1.04 2.57
CA LEU A 61 7.53 2.20 2.79
C LEU A 61 8.71 1.74 3.63
N ILE A 62 9.93 2.02 3.18
CA ILE A 62 11.17 1.80 3.93
C ILE A 62 11.76 3.16 4.28
N ALA A 63 11.94 3.41 5.58
CA ALA A 63 12.50 4.65 6.09
C ALA A 63 13.40 4.41 7.30
N ASP A 64 14.27 5.37 7.58
CA ASP A 64 15.05 5.45 8.80
C ASP A 64 14.14 5.47 10.03
N LYS A 65 14.42 4.64 11.03
CA LYS A 65 13.61 4.60 12.26
C LYS A 65 13.69 5.88 13.10
N SER A 66 14.80 6.60 13.04
CA SER A 66 15.11 7.78 13.86
C SER A 66 14.80 9.09 13.13
N THR A 67 15.26 9.25 11.89
CA THR A 67 15.11 10.49 11.12
C THR A 67 13.85 10.52 10.27
N ASN A 68 13.17 9.37 10.09
CA ASN A 68 12.12 9.16 9.08
C ASN A 68 12.56 9.49 7.65
N GLN A 69 13.87 9.53 7.38
CA GLN A 69 14.37 9.67 6.02
C GLN A 69 13.92 8.48 5.18
N ILE A 70 13.26 8.76 4.07
CA ILE A 70 12.68 7.74 3.20
C ILE A 70 13.77 7.18 2.29
N TYR A 71 13.97 5.87 2.32
CA TYR A 71 14.85 5.16 1.39
C TYR A 71 14.08 4.62 0.20
N THR A 72 12.84 4.19 0.43
CA THR A 72 11.98 3.65 -0.62
C THR A 72 10.53 3.97 -0.27
N PRO A 73 9.80 4.75 -1.08
CA PRO A 73 8.38 4.95 -0.87
C PRO A 73 7.60 3.65 -1.03
N ALA A 74 6.43 3.55 -0.40
CA ALA A 74 5.56 2.40 -0.61
C ALA A 74 5.06 2.37 -2.04
N LYS A 75 4.91 1.18 -2.62
CA LYS A 75 4.35 1.00 -3.95
C LYS A 75 2.88 0.61 -3.84
N ILE A 76 2.02 1.43 -4.43
CA ILE A 76 0.57 1.38 -4.22
C ILE A 76 -0.15 1.13 -5.55
N PHE A 77 -1.04 0.15 -5.55
CA PHE A 77 -2.18 0.15 -6.47
C PHE A 77 -3.32 0.92 -5.82
N HIS A 78 -3.85 1.89 -6.56
CA HIS A 78 -4.89 2.78 -6.08
C HIS A 78 -6.24 2.41 -6.70
N LYS A 79 -7.32 2.86 -6.07
CA LYS A 79 -8.68 2.75 -6.58
C LYS A 79 -9.41 4.06 -6.36
N HIS A 80 -10.15 4.52 -7.36
CA HIS A 80 -10.98 5.71 -7.18
C HIS A 80 -12.12 5.42 -6.20
N THR A 81 -12.32 6.36 -5.28
CA THR A 81 -13.39 6.33 -4.27
C THR A 81 -14.78 6.22 -4.90
N LYS A 82 -15.00 6.83 -6.07
CA LYS A 82 -16.24 6.70 -6.86
C LYS A 82 -16.63 5.25 -7.12
N TYR A 83 -15.66 4.38 -7.44
CA TYR A 83 -15.93 2.96 -7.70
C TYR A 83 -16.20 2.17 -6.42
N ILE A 84 -15.67 2.64 -5.28
CA ILE A 84 -15.97 2.05 -3.97
C ILE A 84 -17.44 2.30 -3.63
N TYR A 85 -17.91 3.54 -3.71
CA TYR A 85 -19.32 3.86 -3.44
C TYR A 85 -20.26 3.13 -4.40
N LYS A 86 -19.95 3.10 -5.70
CA LYS A 86 -20.74 2.35 -6.68
C LYS A 86 -20.85 0.86 -6.31
N SER A 87 -19.73 0.24 -5.93
CA SER A 87 -19.72 -1.16 -5.49
C SER A 87 -20.58 -1.39 -4.25
N TYR A 88 -20.54 -0.47 -3.28
CA TYR A 88 -21.35 -0.55 -2.07
C TYR A 88 -22.85 -0.46 -2.37
N TYR A 89 -23.27 0.54 -3.15
CA TYR A 89 -24.67 0.67 -3.54
C TYR A 89 -25.17 -0.57 -4.25
N ASN A 90 -24.41 -1.08 -5.23
CA ASN A 90 -24.78 -2.30 -5.95
C ASN A 90 -24.93 -3.50 -5.01
N SER A 91 -24.01 -3.68 -4.05
CA SER A 91 -24.14 -4.77 -3.06
C SER A 91 -25.37 -4.64 -2.17
N ILE A 92 -25.79 -3.41 -1.83
CA ILE A 92 -26.98 -3.18 -1.01
C ILE A 92 -28.24 -3.51 -1.81
N TYR A 93 -28.33 -3.08 -3.07
CA TYR A 93 -29.48 -3.39 -3.94
C TYR A 93 -29.63 -4.89 -4.17
N GLU A 94 -28.53 -5.59 -4.44
CA GLU A 94 -28.54 -7.05 -4.63
C GLU A 94 -29.00 -7.78 -3.36
N LEU A 95 -28.62 -7.30 -2.16
CA LEU A 95 -29.12 -7.86 -0.90
C LEU A 95 -30.62 -7.62 -0.69
N LEU A 96 -31.14 -6.46 -1.14
CA LEU A 96 -32.56 -6.13 -1.02
C LEU A 96 -33.43 -6.91 -2.03
N GLU A 97 -32.96 -7.09 -3.27
CA GLU A 97 -33.68 -7.88 -4.29
C GLU A 97 -33.75 -9.37 -3.94
N ASN A 98 -32.76 -9.92 -3.22
CA ASN A 98 -32.76 -11.32 -2.77
C ASN A 98 -33.60 -11.55 -1.49
N GLN A 99 -34.31 -10.53 -0.98
CA GLN A 99 -35.23 -10.63 0.16
C GLN A 99 -36.72 -10.66 -0.22
N GLU A 100 -37.06 -10.47 -1.51
CA GLU A 100 -38.41 -10.71 -2.08
C GLU A 100 -38.54 -12.10 -2.71
#